data_AF-A0A9X0WCR4-F1
#
_entry.id   AF-A0A9X0WCR4-F1
#
_cell.length_a   1.000
_cell.length_b   1.000
_cell.length_c   1.000
_cell.angle_alpha   90.00
_cell.angle_beta   90.00
_cell.angle_gamma   90.00
#
_symmetry.space_group_name_H-M   'P 1'
#
loop_
_entity.id
_entity.type
_entity.pdbx_description
1 polymer ?
#
loop_
_entity_poly.entity_id
_entity_poly.type
_entity_poly.pdbx_seq_one_letter_code
_entity_poly.pdbx_strand_id
1 'polypeptide(L)'
;MPRCTAAPVDISDKDARVLQALERRHNAPQGLVKRAQIILLAARGVGVRATAERLGLGRATVQRWRRRWSSAAATESALERLVDAPRPGTPPTFSPEQICSILALACEPPKRDGQE
;
A
#
# COMPACT_ATOMS: atom_id res chain seq x y z
N MET A 1 7.86 29.28 -16.65
CA MET A 1 8.12 28.48 -15.44
C MET A 1 8.38 27.04 -15.87
N PRO A 2 9.61 26.50 -15.72
CA PRO A 2 9.87 25.11 -16.06
C PRO A 2 9.06 24.24 -15.11
N ARG A 3 8.20 23.39 -15.66
CA ARG A 3 7.46 22.41 -14.88
C ARG A 3 8.49 21.40 -14.37
N CYS A 4 8.64 21.26 -13.06
CA CYS A 4 9.50 20.23 -12.48
C CYS A 4 8.96 18.86 -12.89
N THR A 5 9.51 18.31 -13.98
CA THR A 5 9.20 16.96 -14.44
C THR A 5 9.85 15.97 -13.49
N ALA A 6 9.08 15.01 -12.99
CA ALA A 6 9.62 13.97 -12.13
C ALA A 6 10.50 13.02 -12.95
N ALA A 7 11.71 12.73 -12.45
CA ALA A 7 12.65 11.82 -13.10
C ALA A 7 12.00 10.45 -13.39
N PRO A 8 12.29 9.83 -14.55
CA PRO A 8 11.77 8.51 -14.88
C PRO A 8 12.19 7.48 -13.83
N VAL A 9 11.35 6.47 -13.64
CA VAL A 9 11.64 5.36 -12.72
C VAL A 9 12.29 4.25 -13.51
N ASP A 10 13.47 3.80 -13.07
CA ASP A 10 14.16 2.67 -13.68
C ASP A 10 13.45 1.36 -13.34
N ILE A 11 13.20 0.54 -14.36
CA ILE A 11 12.56 -0.78 -14.23
C ILE A 11 13.33 -1.78 -15.08
N SER A 12 13.59 -2.97 -14.53
CA SER A 12 14.11 -4.09 -15.30
C SER A 12 13.05 -4.64 -16.25
N ASP A 13 13.46 -5.22 -17.38
CA ASP A 13 12.55 -5.92 -18.31
C ASP A 13 11.76 -7.04 -17.63
N LYS A 14 12.36 -7.72 -16.64
CA LYS A 14 11.67 -8.74 -15.83
C LYS A 14 10.50 -8.12 -15.06
N ASP A 15 10.75 -7.00 -14.39
CA ASP A 15 9.73 -6.29 -13.62
C ASP A 15 8.64 -5.73 -14.53
N ALA A 16 9.02 -5.15 -15.67
CA ALA A 16 8.08 -4.64 -16.67
C ALA A 16 7.07 -5.72 -17.12
N ARG A 17 7.54 -6.95 -17.38
CA ARG A 17 6.67 -8.08 -17.74
C ARG A 17 5.71 -8.46 -16.61
N VAL A 18 6.17 -8.48 -15.37
CA VAL A 18 5.33 -8.78 -14.20
C VAL A 18 4.26 -7.71 -14.01
N LEU A 19 4.63 -6.43 -14.10
CA LEU A 19 3.70 -5.31 -13.98
C LEU A 19 2.63 -5.32 -15.07
N GLN A 20 3.00 -5.61 -16.32
CA GLN A 20 2.05 -5.76 -17.43
C GLN A 20 1.15 -6.98 -17.28
N ALA A 21 1.67 -8.09 -16.76
CA ALA A 21 0.86 -9.28 -16.47
C ALA A 21 -0.18 -8.98 -15.36
N LEU A 22 0.19 -8.18 -14.35
CA LEU A 22 -0.72 -7.73 -13.31
C LEU A 22 -1.85 -6.86 -13.86
N GLU A 23 -1.58 -5.96 -14.82
CA GLU A 23 -2.63 -5.15 -15.47
C GLU A 23 -3.66 -6.00 -16.23
N ARG A 24 -3.21 -7.09 -16.85
CA ARG A 24 -4.08 -7.97 -17.65
C ARG A 24 -4.88 -8.96 -16.81
N ARG A 25 -4.52 -9.14 -15.54
CA ARG A 25 -5.10 -10.19 -14.69
C ARG A 25 -6.46 -9.74 -14.14
N HIS A 26 -7.51 -10.43 -14.58
CA HIS A 26 -8.90 -10.05 -14.27
C HIS A 26 -9.30 -10.14 -12.78
N ASN A 27 -8.56 -10.92 -11.97
CA ASN A 27 -8.81 -11.10 -10.53
C ASN A 27 -7.71 -10.50 -9.64
N ALA A 28 -6.93 -9.55 -10.17
CA ALA A 28 -5.95 -8.84 -9.33
C ALA A 28 -6.66 -7.78 -8.47
N PRO A 29 -6.26 -7.61 -7.20
CA PRO A 29 -6.74 -6.50 -6.38
C PRO A 29 -6.52 -5.17 -7.11
N GLN A 30 -7.57 -4.37 -7.28
CA GLN A 30 -7.50 -3.11 -8.03
C GLN A 30 -6.41 -2.17 -7.51
N GLY A 31 -6.11 -2.23 -6.22
CA GLY A 31 -5.00 -1.48 -5.61
C GLY A 31 -3.65 -1.83 -6.24
N LEU A 32 -3.35 -3.12 -6.43
CA LEU A 32 -2.10 -3.56 -7.05
C LEU A 32 -2.02 -3.15 -8.52
N VAL A 33 -3.13 -3.26 -9.26
CA VAL A 33 -3.21 -2.84 -10.67
C VAL A 33 -2.92 -1.35 -10.80
N LYS A 34 -3.55 -0.50 -9.97
CA LYS A 34 -3.32 0.96 -9.96
C LYS A 34 -1.86 1.30 -9.63
N ARG A 35 -1.24 0.58 -8.70
CA ARG A 35 0.17 0.78 -8.33
C ARG A 35 1.09 0.36 -9.47
N ALA A 36 0.81 -0.76 -10.15
CA ALA A 36 1.56 -1.18 -11.33
C ALA A 36 1.47 -0.16 -12.48
N GLN A 37 0.28 0.38 -12.74
CA GLN A 37 0.04 1.46 -13.70
C GLN A 37 0.87 2.70 -13.39
N ILE A 38 0.97 3.10 -12.11
CA ILE A 38 1.81 4.23 -11.69
C ILE A 38 3.27 4.00 -12.09
N ILE A 39 3.82 2.83 -11.81
CA ILE A 39 5.22 2.50 -12.10
C ILE A 39 5.48 2.41 -13.60
N LEU A 40 4.59 1.74 -14.36
CA LEU A 40 4.70 1.64 -15.82
C LEU A 40 4.65 3.01 -16.50
N LEU A 41 3.77 3.91 -16.05
CA LEU A 41 3.73 5.29 -16.55
C LEU A 41 4.98 6.07 -16.15
N ALA A 42 5.47 5.89 -14.93
CA ALA A 42 6.69 6.54 -14.45
C ALA A 42 7.94 6.09 -15.23
N ALA A 43 8.03 4.81 -15.61
CA ALA A 43 9.10 4.28 -16.45
C ALA A 43 9.05 4.83 -17.89
N ARG A 44 7.85 5.11 -18.41
CA ARG A 44 7.65 5.82 -19.69
C ARG A 44 7.95 7.33 -19.62
N GLY A 45 8.46 7.82 -18.49
CA GLY A 45 8.76 9.26 -18.31
C GLY A 45 7.55 10.13 -18.05
N VAL A 46 6.36 9.56 -17.79
CA VAL A 46 5.17 10.34 -17.48
C VAL A 46 5.32 10.97 -16.10
N GLY A 47 5.15 12.29 -16.02
CA GLY A 47 5.25 13.05 -14.78
C GLY A 47 4.13 12.75 -13.79
N VAL A 48 4.39 12.98 -12.50
CA VAL A 48 3.45 12.72 -11.38
C VAL A 48 2.05 13.30 -11.63
N ARG A 49 1.97 14.53 -12.14
CA ARG A 49 0.70 15.21 -12.39
C ARG A 49 -0.12 14.51 -13.47
N ALA A 50 0.51 14.22 -14.61
CA ALA A 50 -0.15 13.54 -15.73
C ALA A 50 -0.56 12.10 -15.34
N THR A 51 0.26 11.39 -14.58
CA THR A 51 -0.11 10.07 -14.02
C THR A 51 -1.32 10.16 -13.09
N ALA A 52 -1.35 11.16 -12.20
CA ALA A 52 -2.46 11.37 -11.27
C ALA A 52 -3.77 11.66 -12.01
N GLU A 53 -3.74 12.55 -13.00
CA GLU A 53 -4.91 12.89 -13.83
C GLU A 53 -5.40 11.67 -14.63
N ARG A 54 -4.49 10.91 -15.26
CA ARG A 54 -4.83 9.73 -16.07
C ARG A 54 -5.45 8.59 -15.26
N LEU A 55 -5.03 8.42 -14.01
CA LEU A 55 -5.49 7.33 -13.14
C LEU A 55 -6.60 7.75 -12.15
N GLY A 56 -6.98 9.04 -12.13
CA GLY A 56 -7.93 9.58 -11.16
C GLY A 56 -7.45 9.46 -9.71
N LEU A 57 -6.15 9.58 -9.47
CA LEU A 57 -5.52 9.41 -8.15
C LEU A 57 -4.95 10.73 -7.61
N GLY A 58 -4.79 10.83 -6.30
CA GLY A 58 -4.08 11.93 -5.68
C GLY A 58 -2.59 11.94 -6.02
N ARG A 59 -2.01 13.13 -6.25
CA ARG A 59 -0.56 13.32 -6.52
C ARG A 59 0.33 12.69 -5.44
N ALA A 60 -0.07 12.79 -4.18
CA ALA A 60 0.65 12.21 -3.05
C ALA A 60 0.76 10.67 -3.15
N THR A 61 -0.31 10.01 -3.62
CA THR A 61 -0.33 8.56 -3.86
C THR A 61 0.68 8.18 -4.94
N VAL A 62 0.68 8.89 -6.07
CA VAL A 62 1.63 8.65 -7.17
C VAL A 62 3.07 8.84 -6.70
N GLN A 63 3.37 9.92 -5.97
CA GLN A 63 4.71 10.16 -5.43
C GLN A 63 5.14 9.10 -4.42
N ARG A 64 4.23 8.65 -3.54
CA ARG A 64 4.51 7.60 -2.56
C ARG A 64 4.95 6.32 -3.25
N TRP A 65 4.22 5.87 -4.27
CA TRP A 65 4.54 4.62 -4.97
C TRP A 65 5.81 4.71 -5.81
N ARG A 66 6.06 5.86 -6.46
CA ARG A 66 7.34 6.10 -7.15
C ARG A 66 8.52 6.04 -6.18
N ARG A 67 8.45 6.76 -5.06
CA ARG A 67 9.50 6.74 -4.03
C ARG A 67 9.71 5.33 -3.49
N ARG A 68 8.63 4.63 -3.18
CA ARG A 68 8.69 3.27 -2.64
C ARG A 68 9.36 2.30 -3.60
N TRP A 69 9.03 2.38 -4.89
CA TRP A 69 9.68 1.54 -5.91
C TRP A 69 11.17 1.83 -6.01
N SER A 70 11.55 3.12 -6.04
CA SER A 70 12.96 3.52 -6.09
C SER A 70 13.74 3.20 -4.81
N SER A 71 13.10 3.16 -3.64
CA SER A 71 13.75 2.86 -2.36
C SER A 71 13.79 1.37 -2.02
N ALA A 72 12.98 0.55 -2.67
CA ALA A 72 12.95 -0.89 -2.39
C ALA A 72 14.20 -1.57 -2.91
N ALA A 73 14.65 -2.65 -2.27
CA ALA A 73 15.85 -3.35 -2.68
C ALA A 73 15.66 -3.98 -4.07
N ALA A 74 16.70 -4.01 -4.89
CA ALA A 74 16.67 -4.65 -6.21
C ALA A 74 16.51 -6.18 -6.14
N THR A 75 16.70 -6.75 -4.94
CA THR A 75 16.48 -8.17 -4.64
C THR A 75 15.00 -8.51 -4.43
N GLU A 76 14.15 -7.54 -4.09
CA GLU A 76 12.71 -7.74 -3.95
C GLU A 76 12.05 -7.93 -5.31
N SER A 77 11.12 -8.87 -5.41
CA SER A 77 10.28 -9.05 -6.59
C SER A 77 9.37 -7.83 -6.82
N ALA A 78 8.98 -7.59 -8.07
CA ALA A 78 8.02 -6.53 -8.41
C ALA A 78 6.73 -6.58 -7.58
N LEU A 79 6.28 -7.77 -7.16
CA LEU A 79 5.07 -7.91 -6.35
C LEU A 79 5.31 -7.46 -4.91
N GLU A 80 6.42 -7.87 -4.29
CA GLU A 80 6.79 -7.47 -2.91
C GLU A 80 6.93 -5.95 -2.79
N ARG A 81 7.52 -5.32 -3.81
CA ARG A 81 7.65 -3.86 -3.91
C ARG A 81 6.29 -3.14 -3.97
N LEU A 82 5.24 -3.80 -4.46
CA LEU A 82 3.88 -3.25 -4.64
C LEU A 82 2.90 -3.57 -3.51
N VAL A 83 3.08 -4.67 -2.79
CA VAL A 83 2.24 -5.08 -1.64
C VAL A 83 2.47 -4.10 -0.49
N ASP A 84 1.44 -3.72 0.28
CA ASP A 84 1.66 -2.84 1.44
C ASP A 84 2.57 -3.53 2.47
N ALA A 85 3.50 -2.78 3.06
CA ALA A 85 4.25 -3.30 4.19
C ALA A 85 3.27 -3.76 5.29
N PRO A 86 3.59 -4.83 6.04
CA PRO A 86 2.78 -5.23 7.18
C PRO A 86 2.59 -4.01 8.06
N ARG A 87 1.33 -3.64 8.31
CA ARG A 87 1.03 -2.47 9.14
C ARG A 87 1.58 -2.77 10.52
N PRO A 88 2.52 -1.96 11.06
CA PRO A 88 2.84 -2.08 12.46
C PRO A 88 1.54 -1.81 13.20
N GLY A 89 1.02 -2.83 13.90
CA GLY A 89 -0.13 -2.64 14.76
C GLY A 89 0.17 -1.57 15.81
N THR A 90 -0.86 -1.02 16.43
CA THR A 90 -0.65 -0.20 17.63
C THR A 90 0.10 -1.07 18.64
N PRO A 91 1.25 -0.62 19.18
CA PRO A 91 1.94 -1.36 20.23
C PRO A 91 0.95 -1.59 21.39
N PRO A 92 0.94 -2.79 22.00
CA PRO A 92 -0.02 -3.10 23.06
C PRO A 92 0.15 -2.09 24.21
N THR A 93 -0.95 -1.43 24.57
CA THR A 93 -0.99 -0.49 25.71
C THR A 93 -1.26 -1.17 27.04
N PHE A 94 -1.76 -2.42 26.99
CA PHE A 94 -2.09 -3.22 28.15
C PHE A 94 -1.11 -4.39 28.28
N SER A 95 -0.75 -4.72 29.51
CA SER A 95 -0.02 -5.95 29.79
C SER A 95 -0.89 -7.19 29.49
N PRO A 96 -0.29 -8.37 29.28
CA PRO A 96 -1.04 -9.61 29.10
C PRO A 96 -2.03 -9.87 30.26
N GLU A 97 -1.65 -9.54 31.48
CA GLU A 97 -2.48 -9.70 32.68
C GLU A 97 -3.70 -8.77 32.66
N GLN A 98 -3.52 -7.52 32.21
CA GLN A 98 -4.61 -6.57 32.04
C GLN A 98 -5.58 -7.04 30.94
N ILE A 99 -5.06 -7.59 29.84
CA ILE A 99 -5.90 -8.16 28.76
C ILE A 99 -6.71 -9.35 29.29
N CYS A 100 -6.09 -10.26 30.04
CA CYS A 100 -6.78 -11.39 30.67
C CYS A 100 -7.89 -10.92 31.63
N SER A 101 -7.61 -9.89 32.43
CA SER A 101 -8.61 -9.31 33.36
C SER A 101 -9.79 -8.67 32.61
N ILE A 102 -9.52 -7.91 31.55
CA ILE A 102 -10.56 -7.32 30.69
C ILE A 102 -11.40 -8.41 30.03
N LEU A 103 -10.76 -9.46 29.49
CA LEU A 103 -11.45 -10.58 28.87
C LEU A 103 -12.30 -11.36 29.88
N ALA A 104 -11.79 -11.59 31.09
CA ALA A 104 -12.53 -12.25 32.16
C ALA A 104 -13.76 -11.45 32.57
N LEU A 105 -13.62 -10.13 32.76
CA LEU A 105 -14.72 -9.22 33.05
C LEU A 105 -15.78 -9.21 31.93
N ALA A 106 -15.36 -9.20 30.67
CA ALA A 106 -16.27 -9.16 29.53
C ALA A 106 -17.01 -10.50 29.30
N CYS A 107 -16.39 -11.61 29.67
CA CYS A 107 -16.96 -12.96 29.54
C CYS A 107 -17.72 -13.43 30.78
N GLU A 108 -17.75 -12.64 31.86
CA GLU A 108 -18.57 -12.92 33.03
C GLU A 108 -20.05 -12.62 32.70
N PRO A 109 -20.99 -13.56 32.98
CA PRO A 109 -22.40 -13.30 32.75
C PRO A 109 -22.85 -12.05 33.52
N PRO A 110 -23.57 -11.11 32.89
CA PRO A 110 -24.01 -9.90 33.58
C PRO A 110 -24.87 -10.31 34.77
N LYS A 111 -24.55 -9.80 35.96
CA LYS A 111 -25.52 -9.83 37.06
C LYS A 111 -26.77 -9.14 36.56
N ARG A 112 -27.91 -9.83 36.67
CA ARG A 112 -29.22 -9.20 36.51
C ARG A 112 -29.41 -8.25 37.68
N ASP A 113 -28.73 -7.11 37.65
CA ASP A 113 -29.05 -5.99 38.52
C ASP A 113 -30.31 -5.34 37.93
N GLY A 114 -31.43 -6.03 38.13
CA GLY A 114 -32.74 -5.42 38.09
C GLY A 114 -32.76 -4.32 39.13
N GLN A 115 -33.12 -3.14 38.69
CA GLN A 115 -33.45 -1.98 39.53
C GLN A 115 -34.44 -2.40 40.63
N GLU A 116 -34.16 -2.00 41.86
CA GLU A 116 -35.17 -1.63 42.86
C GLU A 116 -34.82 -0.25 43.43
#